data_AF-A0AAV1I6L0-F1
#
_entry.id   AF-A0AAV1I6L0-F1
#
_cell.length_a   1.000
_cell.length_b   1.000
_cell.length_c   1.000
_cell.angle_alpha   90.00
_cell.angle_beta   90.00
_cell.angle_gamma   90.00
#
_symmetry.space_group_name_H-M   'P 1'
#
loop_
_entity.id
_entity.type
_entity.pdbx_description
1 polymer ?
#
loop_
_entity_poly.entity_id
_entity_poly.type
_entity_poly.pdbx_seq_one_letter_code
_entity_poly.pdbx_strand_id
1 'polypeptide(L)'
;MRRLMSGTSPHSDEARLVGDQPLSFDLEQTNGVTSTSGSDHTPQSRWWDATFHTVTAVVGVGVLSLPYAFSYLTWTGGLVALGVTTATSLYTGWQLASLHEDKDGRRHNRYRDLGRAIFGERWGVWAIAPFQWSVLIGLAITYTATAGQSLQAVHSSTCNNAVYEAVGAARSDRNCSSGLVWWTVVFSFFELFLSQIPDFHSLWWVSLLGAAMSAMYSTIAFAASVAAGTQGASYELRRESKALQIFGAFNALGTVMFAFGGHAILLEVQATMQMPPSPLLSMMRGLCSAYGVVLIAYFPVASAGYAAFGNVVSPDVLLSVRRPEWLISLANFMVVVHLAASFQVFAQPIFETAEGWIRSGKYRLANRPTLMRVLVRCSYVALTCFAAILIPFFGDLMGLVGSIGLMPLTFLIPPALWIKAREPRGVELWLNIALMGTYGVAGVLAAIGSIHNIVLHANEYHALS
;
A
#
# COMPACT_ATOMS: atom_id res chain seq x y z
N MET A 1 -18.12 -38.26 -73.34
CA MET A 1 -18.37 -39.69 -73.64
C MET A 1 -17.02 -40.41 -73.61
N ARG A 2 -16.81 -41.37 -72.68
CA ARG A 2 -15.63 -42.27 -72.46
C ARG A 2 -14.27 -41.60 -72.12
N ARG A 3 -13.76 -41.67 -70.88
CA ARG A 3 -13.10 -42.77 -70.10
C ARG A 3 -11.69 -43.15 -70.58
N LEU A 4 -10.80 -43.30 -69.59
CA LEU A 4 -9.67 -44.25 -69.37
C LEU A 4 -8.37 -43.50 -69.03
N MET A 5 -7.92 -43.41 -67.76
CA MET A 5 -7.27 -44.41 -66.89
C MET A 5 -6.02 -45.08 -67.48
N SER A 6 -4.86 -44.78 -66.88
CA SER A 6 -3.66 -45.60 -66.71
C SER A 6 -2.98 -45.12 -65.41
N GLY A 7 -2.28 -45.88 -64.57
CA GLY A 7 -1.88 -47.28 -64.54
C GLY A 7 -1.05 -47.50 -63.25
N THR A 8 -1.37 -48.58 -62.55
CA THR A 8 -0.60 -49.48 -61.65
C THR A 8 0.83 -49.17 -61.11
N SER A 9 1.02 -49.63 -59.85
CA SER A 9 2.14 -49.70 -58.86
C SER A 9 3.40 -50.51 -59.28
N PRO A 10 4.33 -51.04 -58.39
CA PRO A 10 4.58 -50.96 -56.93
C PRO A 10 6.09 -50.91 -56.45
N HIS A 11 6.32 -50.95 -55.11
CA HIS A 11 7.55 -51.26 -54.32
C HIS A 11 8.67 -50.17 -54.30
N SER A 12 9.42 -49.88 -53.23
CA SER A 12 9.86 -50.61 -52.01
C SER A 12 10.34 -49.63 -50.91
N ASP A 13 10.45 -50.11 -49.67
CA ASP A 13 10.88 -49.45 -48.43
C ASP A 13 12.21 -48.67 -48.50
N GLU A 14 12.24 -47.48 -47.90
CA GLU A 14 13.46 -46.91 -47.32
C GLU A 14 13.15 -45.97 -46.15
N ALA A 15 13.83 -46.21 -45.02
CA ALA A 15 13.68 -45.52 -43.76
C ALA A 15 13.93 -44.00 -43.87
N ARG A 16 13.02 -43.19 -43.31
CA ARG A 16 13.23 -41.75 -43.11
C ARG A 16 13.13 -41.39 -41.63
N LEU A 17 14.27 -40.93 -41.12
CA LEU A 17 14.39 -40.02 -39.98
C LEU A 17 13.50 -38.78 -40.25
N VAL A 18 12.60 -38.46 -39.32
CA VAL A 18 11.80 -37.23 -39.28
C VAL A 18 12.03 -36.67 -37.87
N GLY A 19 12.65 -35.52 -37.64
CA GLY A 19 12.74 -34.32 -38.46
C GLY A 19 11.71 -33.32 -37.94
N ASP A 20 12.17 -32.32 -37.17
CA ASP A 20 11.40 -31.24 -36.57
C ASP A 20 10.28 -30.70 -37.48
N GLN A 21 9.04 -30.71 -36.97
CA GLN A 21 7.96 -29.92 -37.55
C GLN A 21 7.69 -28.67 -36.69
N PRO A 22 7.76 -27.46 -37.26
CA PRO A 22 7.26 -26.26 -36.60
C PRO A 22 5.73 -26.24 -36.67
N LEU A 23 5.05 -26.01 -35.54
CA LEU A 23 3.62 -25.71 -35.51
C LEU A 23 3.38 -24.31 -36.12
N SER A 24 3.06 -24.28 -37.41
CA SER A 24 2.37 -23.16 -38.04
C SER A 24 0.87 -23.29 -37.78
N PHE A 25 0.31 -22.36 -37.00
CA PHE A 25 -1.13 -22.21 -36.87
C PHE A 25 -1.57 -21.12 -37.85
N ASP A 26 -2.27 -21.53 -38.91
CA ASP A 26 -2.92 -20.65 -39.87
C ASP A 26 -4.04 -19.86 -39.15
N LEU A 27 -3.91 -18.53 -39.14
CA LEU A 27 -4.99 -17.62 -38.75
C LEU A 27 -5.84 -17.37 -39.99
N GLU A 28 -6.82 -18.23 -40.22
CA GLU A 28 -7.87 -17.97 -41.19
C GLU A 28 -8.93 -17.05 -40.60
N GLN A 29 -9.29 -16.09 -41.43
CA GLN A 29 -10.04 -14.87 -41.18
C GLN A 29 -11.54 -15.18 -40.98
N THR A 30 -12.03 -15.18 -39.74
CA THR A 30 -13.48 -15.10 -39.48
C THR A 30 -13.87 -13.71 -39.00
N ASN A 31 -14.29 -12.89 -39.95
CA ASN A 31 -15.05 -11.67 -39.70
C ASN A 31 -16.40 -12.00 -39.02
N GLY A 32 -16.74 -11.23 -38.00
CA GLY A 32 -18.12 -10.98 -37.62
C GLY A 32 -18.75 -11.93 -36.60
N VAL A 33 -18.32 -11.88 -35.35
CA VAL A 33 -19.23 -12.08 -34.20
C VAL A 33 -18.88 -11.05 -33.14
N THR A 34 -19.78 -10.09 -32.98
CA THR A 34 -19.81 -9.11 -31.89
C THR A 34 -19.83 -9.87 -30.56
N SER A 35 -18.71 -9.86 -29.84
CA SER A 35 -18.62 -10.44 -28.50
C SER A 35 -19.22 -9.46 -27.49
N THR A 36 -20.53 -9.48 -27.33
CA THR A 36 -21.22 -8.90 -26.16
C THR A 36 -21.40 -9.98 -25.10
N SER A 37 -20.41 -10.14 -24.20
CA SER A 37 -20.62 -10.58 -22.81
C SER A 37 -19.29 -10.60 -22.03
N GLY A 38 -18.83 -9.42 -21.66
CA GLY A 38 -17.87 -9.15 -20.60
C GLY A 38 -18.16 -7.72 -20.19
N SER A 39 -18.37 -7.45 -18.90
CA SER A 39 -18.84 -6.16 -18.41
C SER A 39 -18.07 -4.99 -19.03
N ASP A 40 -18.77 -4.20 -19.86
CA ASP A 40 -18.31 -2.89 -20.33
C ASP A 40 -18.21 -1.97 -19.11
N HIS A 41 -17.07 -2.02 -18.43
CA HIS A 41 -16.68 -0.99 -17.47
C HIS A 41 -16.28 0.25 -18.27
N THR A 42 -17.27 1.03 -18.74
CA THR A 42 -17.01 2.39 -19.23
C THR A 42 -16.29 3.14 -18.10
N PRO A 43 -15.08 3.68 -18.32
CA PRO A 43 -14.40 4.47 -17.32
C PRO A 43 -15.29 5.68 -16.98
N GLN A 44 -15.59 5.91 -15.70
CA GLN A 44 -16.53 6.94 -15.25
C GLN A 44 -15.93 7.89 -14.21
N SER A 45 -14.68 7.70 -13.76
CA SER A 45 -14.11 8.57 -12.73
C SER A 45 -13.49 9.86 -13.30
N ARG A 46 -13.72 10.98 -12.62
CA ARG A 46 -13.13 12.28 -12.94
C ARG A 46 -11.73 12.38 -12.34
N TRP A 47 -10.92 13.36 -12.75
CA TRP A 47 -9.52 13.46 -12.32
C TRP A 47 -9.34 13.62 -10.80
N TRP A 48 -10.31 14.22 -10.11
CA TRP A 48 -10.30 14.37 -8.66
C TRP A 48 -10.59 13.08 -7.90
N ASP A 49 -11.30 12.12 -8.50
CA ASP A 49 -11.52 10.81 -7.86
C ASP A 49 -10.18 10.10 -7.68
N ALA A 50 -9.28 10.23 -8.66
CA ALA A 50 -7.93 9.72 -8.53
C ALA A 50 -7.08 10.51 -7.55
N THR A 51 -7.32 11.81 -7.37
CA THR A 51 -6.73 12.54 -6.23
C THR A 51 -7.18 11.90 -4.92
N PHE A 52 -8.47 11.64 -4.72
CA PHE A 52 -8.96 11.04 -3.47
C PHE A 52 -8.43 9.62 -3.25
N HIS A 53 -8.41 8.77 -4.28
CA HIS A 53 -7.82 7.43 -4.18
C HIS A 53 -6.32 7.49 -3.90
N THR A 54 -5.58 8.38 -4.58
CA THR A 54 -4.13 8.55 -4.37
C THR A 54 -3.85 9.12 -2.98
N VAL A 55 -4.61 10.11 -2.51
CA VAL A 55 -4.47 10.66 -1.15
C VAL A 55 -4.77 9.60 -0.12
N THR A 56 -5.84 8.81 -0.28
CA THR A 56 -6.16 7.71 0.65
C THR A 56 -5.04 6.67 0.69
N ALA A 57 -4.45 6.36 -0.46
CA ALA A 57 -3.39 5.35 -0.58
C ALA A 57 -2.02 5.85 -0.10
N VAL A 58 -1.72 7.13 -0.31
CA VAL A 58 -0.42 7.74 0.05
C VAL A 58 -0.51 8.33 1.45
N VAL A 59 -1.41 9.28 1.69
CA VAL A 59 -1.64 9.97 2.97
C VAL A 59 -2.39 9.06 3.92
N GLY A 60 -1.67 8.08 4.45
CA GLY A 60 -2.16 7.16 5.46
C GLY A 60 -1.49 7.34 6.82
N VAL A 61 -1.47 6.29 7.63
CA VAL A 61 -0.86 6.32 8.96
C VAL A 61 0.67 6.57 8.93
N GLY A 62 1.29 6.46 7.76
CA GLY A 62 2.67 6.88 7.45
C GLY A 62 3.07 8.17 8.13
N VAL A 63 2.23 9.19 7.99
CA VAL A 63 2.48 10.55 8.50
C VAL A 63 2.70 10.62 10.01
N LEU A 64 2.00 9.78 10.79
CA LEU A 64 2.05 9.81 12.25
C LEU A 64 3.40 9.32 12.80
N SER A 65 4.12 8.53 11.99
CA SER A 65 5.42 7.96 12.34
C SER A 65 6.62 8.77 11.83
N LEU A 66 6.40 9.79 11.00
CA LEU A 66 7.48 10.61 10.46
C LEU A 66 8.28 11.36 11.55
N PRO A 67 7.65 11.94 12.59
CA PRO A 67 8.39 12.52 13.72
C PRO A 67 9.33 11.50 14.39
N TYR A 68 8.88 10.25 14.53
CA TYR A 68 9.68 9.17 15.08
C TYR A 68 10.87 8.82 14.19
N ALA A 69 10.68 8.75 12.88
CA ALA A 69 11.78 8.57 11.94
C ALA A 69 12.84 9.70 12.07
N PHE A 70 12.41 10.95 12.28
CA PHE A 70 13.31 12.08 12.49
C PHE A 70 14.13 11.94 13.79
N SER A 71 13.59 11.30 14.82
CA SER A 71 14.34 11.06 16.06
C SER A 71 15.55 10.15 15.90
N TYR A 72 15.56 9.29 14.87
CA TYR A 72 16.74 8.49 14.50
C TYR A 72 17.57 9.14 13.39
N LEU A 73 16.94 9.82 12.43
CA LEU A 73 17.62 10.42 11.28
C LEU A 73 18.15 11.84 11.55
N THR A 74 17.82 12.44 12.68
CA THR A 74 18.02 13.85 13.03
C THR A 74 17.28 14.82 12.10
N TRP A 75 17.33 16.12 12.39
CA TRP A 75 16.69 17.16 11.57
C TRP A 75 17.12 17.13 10.11
N THR A 76 18.43 17.17 9.86
CA THR A 76 18.97 17.23 8.51
C THR A 76 18.68 15.95 7.74
N GLY A 77 18.96 14.80 8.34
CA GLY A 77 18.72 13.50 7.69
C GLY A 77 17.23 13.25 7.45
N GLY A 78 16.37 13.59 8.41
CA GLY A 78 14.92 13.47 8.27
C GLY A 78 14.35 14.33 7.14
N LEU A 79 14.73 15.62 7.07
CA LEU A 79 14.27 16.52 6.01
C LEU A 79 14.79 16.11 4.63
N VAL A 80 16.05 15.71 4.54
CA VAL A 80 16.64 15.22 3.28
C VAL A 80 15.96 13.94 2.83
N ALA A 81 15.80 12.96 3.72
CA ALA A 81 15.12 11.70 3.41
C ALA A 81 13.69 11.97 2.95
N LEU A 82 12.90 12.74 3.70
CA LEU A 82 11.51 13.04 3.35
C LEU A 82 11.41 13.80 2.01
N GLY A 83 12.27 14.79 1.78
CA GLY A 83 12.32 15.57 0.53
C GLY A 83 12.70 14.74 -0.68
N VAL A 84 13.80 14.00 -0.59
CA VAL A 84 14.29 13.14 -1.68
C VAL A 84 13.29 12.03 -1.98
N THR A 85 12.70 11.40 -0.95
CA THR A 85 11.68 10.36 -1.14
C THR A 85 10.39 10.91 -1.74
N THR A 86 9.95 12.10 -1.34
CA THR A 86 8.80 12.77 -2.00
C THR A 86 9.06 13.00 -3.49
N ALA A 87 10.22 13.58 -3.83
CA ALA A 87 10.57 13.88 -5.21
C ALA A 87 10.73 12.60 -6.06
N THR A 88 11.38 11.58 -5.50
CA THR A 88 11.58 10.28 -6.18
C THR A 88 10.24 9.57 -6.39
N SER A 89 9.36 9.59 -5.40
CA SER A 89 8.07 8.95 -5.47
C SER A 89 7.16 9.61 -6.53
N LEU A 90 7.21 10.95 -6.65
CA LEU A 90 6.51 11.65 -7.74
C LEU A 90 7.09 11.31 -9.11
N TYR A 91 8.42 11.27 -9.24
CA TYR A 91 9.12 10.90 -10.49
C TYR A 91 8.75 9.49 -10.96
N THR A 92 8.83 8.50 -10.05
CA THR A 92 8.50 7.10 -10.36
C THR A 92 7.00 6.89 -10.59
N GLY A 93 6.15 7.67 -9.93
CA GLY A 93 4.70 7.68 -10.20
C GLY A 93 4.40 8.20 -11.61
N TRP A 94 5.09 9.25 -12.05
CA TRP A 94 5.01 9.73 -13.43
C TRP A 94 5.48 8.68 -14.45
N GLN A 95 6.58 7.97 -14.17
CA GLN A 95 7.07 6.89 -15.04
C GLN A 95 6.00 5.80 -15.19
N LEU A 96 5.45 5.34 -14.07
CA LEU A 96 4.45 4.27 -14.06
C LEU A 96 3.17 4.70 -14.80
N ALA A 97 2.68 5.92 -14.54
CA ALA A 97 1.51 6.46 -15.23
C ALA A 97 1.73 6.62 -16.75
N SER A 98 2.95 6.98 -17.15
CA SER A 98 3.35 7.15 -18.55
C SER A 98 3.58 5.82 -19.30
N LEU A 99 3.62 4.71 -18.58
CA LEU A 99 3.74 3.36 -19.13
C LEU A 99 2.39 2.61 -19.14
N HIS A 100 1.30 3.23 -18.66
CA HIS A 100 -0.04 2.61 -18.61
C HIS A 100 -0.56 2.17 -19.98
N GLU A 101 -0.20 2.90 -21.04
CA GLU A 101 -0.56 2.60 -22.42
C GLU A 101 0.69 2.29 -23.23
N ASP A 102 0.68 1.14 -23.92
CA ASP A 102 1.75 0.76 -24.85
C ASP A 102 1.65 1.54 -26.17
N LYS A 103 2.63 1.31 -27.06
CA LYS A 103 2.71 1.98 -28.37
C LYS A 103 1.54 1.62 -29.30
N ASP A 104 0.89 0.49 -29.05
CA ASP A 104 -0.24 -0.03 -29.82
C ASP A 104 -1.59 0.44 -29.22
N GLY A 105 -1.56 1.23 -28.14
CA GLY A 105 -2.74 1.77 -27.46
C GLY A 105 -3.40 0.80 -26.48
N ARG A 106 -2.76 -0.32 -26.14
CA ARG A 106 -3.28 -1.27 -25.15
C ARG A 106 -3.06 -0.73 -23.75
N ARG A 107 -4.12 -0.73 -22.94
CA ARG A 107 -4.08 -0.32 -21.53
C ARG A 107 -3.66 -1.49 -20.63
N HIS A 108 -2.71 -1.24 -19.74
CA HIS A 108 -2.28 -2.17 -18.71
C HIS A 108 -2.89 -1.79 -17.36
N ASN A 109 -4.08 -2.30 -17.09
CA ASN A 109 -4.89 -1.88 -15.93
C ASN A 109 -4.36 -2.36 -14.57
N ARG A 110 -3.39 -3.28 -14.54
CA ARG A 110 -2.79 -3.81 -13.32
C ARG A 110 -1.29 -3.70 -13.39
N TYR A 111 -0.64 -3.46 -12.25
CA TYR A 111 0.82 -3.34 -12.20
C TYR A 111 1.53 -4.59 -12.77
N ARG A 112 1.02 -5.77 -12.45
CA ARG A 112 1.53 -7.05 -12.96
C ARG A 112 1.37 -7.22 -14.47
N ASP A 113 0.32 -6.67 -15.05
CA ASP A 113 0.06 -6.78 -16.50
C ASP A 113 1.01 -5.89 -17.29
N LEU A 114 1.36 -4.73 -16.74
CA LEU A 114 2.43 -3.90 -17.27
C LEU A 114 3.78 -4.61 -17.18
N GLY A 115 4.07 -5.23 -16.03
CA GLY A 115 5.30 -6.02 -15.84
C GLY A 115 5.43 -7.14 -16.88
N ARG A 116 4.35 -7.89 -17.13
CA ARG A 116 4.32 -8.94 -18.17
C ARG A 116 4.59 -8.39 -19.56
N ALA A 117 4.03 -7.24 -19.89
CA ALA A 117 4.21 -6.63 -21.20
C ALA A 117 5.66 -6.19 -21.45
N ILE A 118 6.34 -5.68 -20.42
CA ILE A 118 7.69 -5.12 -20.56
C ILE A 118 8.80 -6.16 -20.29
N PHE A 119 8.69 -6.94 -19.21
CA PHE A 119 9.68 -7.96 -18.84
C PHE A 119 9.39 -9.36 -19.40
N GLY A 120 8.23 -9.55 -20.04
CA GLY A 120 7.76 -10.84 -20.54
C GLY A 120 6.93 -11.61 -19.51
N GLU A 121 6.19 -12.61 -19.99
CA GLU A 121 5.13 -13.29 -19.24
C GLU A 121 5.60 -13.90 -17.91
N ARG A 122 6.80 -14.50 -17.88
CA ARG A 122 7.36 -15.11 -16.68
C ARG A 122 7.98 -14.08 -15.73
N TRP A 123 8.93 -13.30 -16.23
CA TRP A 123 9.70 -12.36 -15.41
C TRP A 123 8.86 -11.20 -14.87
N GLY A 124 7.89 -10.72 -15.65
CA GLY A 124 6.98 -9.66 -15.21
C GLY A 124 6.15 -10.02 -13.98
N VAL A 125 5.71 -11.29 -13.89
CA VAL A 125 4.96 -11.77 -12.72
C VAL A 125 5.89 -11.91 -11.51
N TRP A 126 7.06 -12.54 -11.67
CA TRP A 126 8.01 -12.76 -10.57
C TRP A 126 8.64 -11.48 -10.04
N ALA A 127 8.82 -10.47 -10.89
CA ALA A 127 9.41 -9.19 -10.49
C ALA A 127 8.44 -8.31 -9.68
N ILE A 128 7.13 -8.49 -9.81
CA ILE A 128 6.12 -7.59 -9.21
C ILE A 128 5.27 -8.29 -8.16
N ALA A 129 4.76 -9.49 -8.47
CA ALA A 129 3.75 -10.14 -7.65
C ALA A 129 4.20 -10.41 -6.19
N PRO A 130 5.42 -10.91 -5.92
CA PRO A 130 5.84 -11.17 -4.54
C PRO A 130 5.84 -9.90 -3.68
N PHE A 131 6.33 -8.79 -4.24
CA PHE A 131 6.36 -7.50 -3.55
C PHE A 131 4.96 -6.88 -3.42
N GLN A 132 4.13 -7.00 -4.46
CA GLN A 132 2.75 -6.51 -4.39
C GLN A 132 1.97 -7.28 -3.32
N TRP A 133 2.07 -8.61 -3.27
CA TRP A 133 1.40 -9.39 -2.22
C TRP A 133 1.92 -9.09 -0.83
N SER A 134 3.23 -8.90 -0.67
CA SER A 134 3.80 -8.54 0.64
C SER A 134 3.29 -7.18 1.12
N VAL A 135 3.12 -6.20 0.23
CA VAL A 135 2.50 -4.90 0.54
C VAL A 135 1.05 -5.06 0.95
N LEU A 136 0.23 -5.74 0.14
CA LEU A 136 -1.22 -5.83 0.40
C LEU A 136 -1.51 -6.57 1.71
N ILE A 137 -0.76 -7.63 2.02
CA ILE A 137 -0.87 -8.35 3.30
C ILE A 137 -0.27 -7.52 4.44
N GLY A 138 0.92 -6.94 4.23
CA GLY A 138 1.62 -6.15 5.24
C GLY A 138 0.83 -4.92 5.68
N LEU A 139 0.26 -4.16 4.74
CA LEU A 139 -0.61 -3.02 5.03
C LEU A 139 -1.84 -3.44 5.83
N ALA A 140 -2.48 -4.55 5.48
CA ALA A 140 -3.64 -5.04 6.24
C ALA A 140 -3.29 -5.39 7.70
N ILE A 141 -2.12 -6.01 7.93
CA ILE A 141 -1.62 -6.29 9.29
C ILE A 141 -1.32 -4.97 10.03
N THR A 142 -0.58 -4.06 9.40
CA THR A 142 -0.23 -2.75 9.99
C THR A 142 -1.48 -1.95 10.33
N TYR A 143 -2.46 -1.88 9.42
CA TYR A 143 -3.72 -1.16 9.66
C TYR A 143 -4.51 -1.78 10.81
N THR A 144 -4.59 -3.11 10.87
CA THR A 144 -5.29 -3.81 11.94
C THR A 144 -4.63 -3.56 13.31
N ALA A 145 -3.30 -3.64 13.39
CA ALA A 145 -2.55 -3.36 14.61
C ALA A 145 -2.70 -1.89 15.04
N THR A 146 -2.54 -0.96 14.10
CA THR A 146 -2.64 0.48 14.36
C THR A 146 -4.04 0.88 14.79
N ALA A 147 -5.08 0.35 14.15
CA ALA A 147 -6.46 0.63 14.52
C ALA A 147 -6.77 0.11 15.93
N GLY A 148 -6.22 -1.04 16.32
CA GLY A 148 -6.28 -1.54 17.69
C GLY A 148 -5.64 -0.56 18.69
N GLN A 149 -4.46 -0.02 18.39
CA GLN A 149 -3.79 0.98 19.23
C GLN A 149 -4.59 2.29 19.32
N SER A 150 -5.14 2.75 18.20
CA SER A 150 -5.95 3.96 18.14
C SER A 150 -7.25 3.80 18.93
N LEU A 151 -7.96 2.67 18.79
CA LEU A 151 -9.14 2.35 19.58
C LEU A 151 -8.83 2.25 21.07
N GLN A 152 -7.69 1.66 21.44
CA GLN A 152 -7.24 1.63 22.82
C GLN A 152 -6.97 3.04 23.37
N ALA A 153 -6.39 3.94 22.57
CA ALA A 153 -6.18 5.34 22.93
C ALA A 153 -7.51 6.13 23.08
N VAL A 154 -8.50 5.87 22.22
CA VAL A 154 -9.86 6.43 22.36
C VAL A 154 -10.52 5.95 23.65
N HIS A 155 -10.42 4.65 23.93
CA HIS A 155 -10.99 4.09 25.14
C HIS A 155 -10.35 4.65 26.40
N SER A 156 -9.01 4.67 26.47
CA SER A 156 -8.28 5.15 27.65
C SER A 156 -8.52 6.63 27.94
N SER A 157 -8.61 7.47 26.90
CA SER A 157 -8.95 8.90 27.04
C SER A 157 -10.39 9.16 27.47
N THR A 158 -11.34 8.32 27.04
CA THR A 158 -12.74 8.38 27.52
C THR A 158 -12.84 7.88 28.98
N CYS A 159 -11.96 6.96 29.36
CA CYS A 159 -11.88 6.40 30.70
C CYS A 159 -11.30 7.38 31.73
N ASN A 160 -10.37 8.25 31.30
CA ASN A 160 -9.93 9.38 32.10
C ASN A 160 -11.06 10.42 32.12
N ASN A 161 -11.48 10.83 33.33
CA ASN A 161 -12.68 11.65 33.59
C ASN A 161 -12.78 12.99 32.81
N ALA A 162 -11.78 13.39 32.02
CA ALA A 162 -11.70 14.64 31.30
C ALA A 162 -12.75 14.80 30.18
N VAL A 163 -13.12 13.72 29.48
CA VAL A 163 -14.16 13.79 28.42
C VAL A 163 -15.55 13.94 29.05
N TYR A 164 -15.83 13.25 30.16
CA TYR A 164 -17.07 13.37 30.91
C TYR A 164 -17.22 14.76 31.54
N GLU A 165 -16.12 15.34 32.05
CA GLU A 165 -16.07 16.69 32.60
C GLU A 165 -16.29 17.76 31.52
N ALA A 166 -15.75 17.57 30.30
CA ALA A 166 -15.94 18.48 29.18
C ALA A 166 -17.38 18.45 28.57
N VAL A 167 -18.10 17.32 28.71
CA VAL A 167 -19.45 17.12 28.14
C VAL A 167 -20.55 17.14 29.22
N GLY A 168 -20.20 17.33 30.50
CA GLY A 168 -21.16 17.42 31.61
C GLY A 168 -21.88 16.11 31.95
N ALA A 169 -21.28 14.95 31.62
CA ALA A 169 -21.87 13.64 31.82
C ALA A 169 -21.37 12.97 33.13
N ALA A 170 -22.23 12.20 33.79
CA ALA A 170 -21.96 11.61 35.11
C ALA A 170 -20.81 10.58 35.08
N ARG A 171 -19.97 10.64 36.14
CA ARG A 171 -18.81 9.78 36.39
C ARG A 171 -19.19 8.30 36.40
N SER A 172 -18.40 7.48 35.71
CA SER A 172 -18.55 6.03 35.74
C SER A 172 -17.18 5.41 36.00
N ASP A 173 -16.97 4.87 37.20
CA ASP A 173 -15.78 4.09 37.54
C ASP A 173 -15.82 2.78 36.73
N ARG A 174 -15.26 2.79 35.53
CA ARG A 174 -15.20 1.60 34.65
C ARG A 174 -13.82 0.96 34.73
N ASN A 175 -13.78 -0.36 34.56
CA ASN A 175 -12.53 -1.08 34.32
C ASN A 175 -11.87 -0.56 33.03
N CYS A 176 -10.87 0.30 33.17
CA CYS A 176 -10.13 0.90 32.05
C CYS A 176 -9.02 0.01 31.47
N SER A 177 -8.92 -1.23 31.96
CA SER A 177 -7.98 -2.23 31.46
C SER A 177 -8.66 -3.09 30.39
N SER A 178 -8.52 -2.67 29.15
CA SER A 178 -8.75 -3.51 27.97
C SER A 178 -7.42 -3.58 27.22
N GLY A 179 -6.80 -4.76 27.18
CA GLY A 179 -5.54 -4.99 26.49
C GLY A 179 -5.65 -4.71 24.99
N LEU A 180 -4.51 -4.42 24.35
CA LEU A 180 -4.43 -4.09 22.92
C LEU A 180 -5.12 -5.14 22.03
N VAL A 181 -4.98 -6.42 22.39
CA VAL A 181 -5.59 -7.56 21.70
C VAL A 181 -7.11 -7.41 21.57
N TRP A 182 -7.79 -6.96 22.62
CA TRP A 182 -9.24 -6.76 22.59
C TRP A 182 -9.65 -5.75 21.51
N TRP A 183 -8.97 -4.60 21.45
CA TRP A 183 -9.28 -3.56 20.47
C TRP A 183 -8.91 -3.96 19.04
N THR A 184 -7.83 -4.73 18.86
CA THR A 184 -7.47 -5.32 17.56
C THR A 184 -8.56 -6.27 17.06
N VAL A 185 -9.13 -7.10 17.95
CA VAL A 185 -10.25 -8.01 17.62
C VAL A 185 -11.53 -7.21 17.31
N VAL A 186 -11.83 -6.17 18.08
CA VAL A 186 -12.99 -5.30 17.84
C VAL A 186 -12.92 -4.65 16.45
N PHE A 187 -11.77 -4.07 16.08
CA PHE A 187 -11.58 -3.52 14.74
C PHE A 187 -11.77 -4.59 13.65
N SER A 188 -11.13 -5.76 13.82
CA SER A 188 -11.22 -6.86 12.86
C SER A 188 -12.65 -7.38 12.70
N PHE A 189 -13.44 -7.37 13.77
CA PHE A 189 -14.86 -7.72 13.72
C PHE A 189 -15.65 -6.76 12.81
N PHE A 190 -15.39 -5.45 12.87
CA PHE A 190 -16.00 -4.49 11.94
C PHE A 190 -15.53 -4.71 10.50
N GLU A 191 -14.24 -5.00 10.29
CA GLU A 191 -13.69 -5.31 8.97
C GLU A 191 -14.32 -6.54 8.33
N LEU A 192 -14.75 -7.54 9.11
CA LEU A 192 -15.48 -8.69 8.56
C LEU A 192 -16.73 -8.27 7.79
N PHE A 193 -17.46 -7.25 8.25
CA PHE A 193 -18.65 -6.73 7.57
C PHE A 193 -18.29 -5.85 6.39
N LEU A 194 -17.35 -4.91 6.57
CA LEU A 194 -16.92 -4.00 5.51
C LEU A 194 -16.30 -4.76 4.32
N SER A 195 -15.54 -5.83 4.59
CA SER A 195 -14.97 -6.68 3.54
C SER A 195 -16.01 -7.46 2.76
N GLN A 196 -17.29 -7.54 3.17
CA GLN A 196 -18.32 -8.16 2.33
C GLN A 196 -18.79 -7.24 1.19
N ILE A 197 -18.38 -5.96 1.17
CA ILE A 197 -18.75 -5.02 0.12
C ILE A 197 -18.15 -5.46 -1.23
N PRO A 198 -18.96 -5.66 -2.29
CA PRO A 198 -18.54 -6.40 -3.47
C PRO A 198 -17.50 -5.72 -4.38
N ASP A 199 -17.52 -4.39 -4.50
CA ASP A 199 -16.89 -3.71 -5.64
C ASP A 199 -16.28 -2.34 -5.27
N PHE A 200 -15.12 -2.04 -5.88
CA PHE A 200 -14.40 -0.76 -5.82
C PHE A 200 -15.27 0.44 -6.20
N HIS A 201 -16.17 0.30 -7.18
CA HIS A 201 -17.05 1.42 -7.56
C HIS A 201 -17.99 1.81 -6.42
N SER A 202 -18.33 0.87 -5.53
CA SER A 202 -19.11 1.18 -4.32
C SER A 202 -18.26 1.81 -3.20
N LEU A 203 -16.94 1.95 -3.37
CA LEU A 203 -15.99 2.43 -2.37
C LEU A 203 -15.46 3.85 -2.65
N TRP A 204 -15.93 4.56 -3.67
CA TRP A 204 -15.48 5.94 -3.93
C TRP A 204 -15.72 6.85 -2.72
N TRP A 205 -16.88 6.70 -2.06
CA TRP A 205 -17.21 7.45 -0.84
C TRP A 205 -16.38 7.00 0.37
N VAL A 206 -16.01 5.71 0.43
CA VAL A 206 -15.12 5.15 1.46
C VAL A 206 -13.72 5.75 1.31
N SER A 207 -13.21 5.83 0.08
CA SER A 207 -11.94 6.50 -0.22
C SER A 207 -12.01 7.99 0.08
N LEU A 208 -13.06 8.69 -0.33
CA LEU A 208 -13.24 10.11 0.01
C LEU A 208 -13.24 10.34 1.54
N LEU A 209 -13.97 9.50 2.28
CA LEU A 209 -13.99 9.53 3.74
C LEU A 209 -12.60 9.27 4.31
N GLY A 210 -11.88 8.25 3.81
CA GLY A 210 -10.52 7.94 4.21
C GLY A 210 -9.55 9.09 3.99
N ALA A 211 -9.57 9.73 2.82
CA ALA A 211 -8.76 10.91 2.52
C ALA A 211 -9.10 12.12 3.41
N ALA A 212 -10.38 12.35 3.69
CA ALA A 212 -10.81 13.42 4.57
C ALA A 212 -10.32 13.18 6.01
N MET A 213 -10.52 11.97 6.53
CA MET A 213 -10.05 11.59 7.87
C MET A 213 -8.53 11.73 7.99
N SER A 214 -7.75 11.36 6.96
CA SER A 214 -6.29 11.51 7.01
C SER A 214 -5.78 12.93 6.96
N ALA A 215 -6.41 13.79 6.16
CA ALA A 215 -6.14 15.22 6.20
C ALA A 215 -6.48 15.82 7.59
N MET A 216 -7.61 15.41 8.19
CA MET A 216 -8.06 15.91 9.48
C MET A 216 -7.14 15.48 10.64
N TYR A 217 -6.84 14.19 10.80
CA TYR A 217 -5.95 13.76 11.88
C TYR A 217 -4.52 14.29 11.69
N SER A 218 -4.04 14.49 10.45
CA SER A 218 -2.73 15.10 10.18
C SER A 218 -2.72 16.56 10.62
N THR A 219 -3.80 17.30 10.34
CA THR A 219 -3.96 18.69 10.79
C THR A 219 -3.98 18.78 12.31
N ILE A 220 -4.70 17.86 12.98
CA ILE A 220 -4.72 17.79 14.45
C ILE A 220 -3.33 17.45 14.99
N ALA A 221 -2.65 16.43 14.45
CA ALA A 221 -1.30 16.05 14.86
C ALA A 221 -0.32 17.23 14.72
N PHE A 222 -0.38 17.97 13.62
CA PHE A 222 0.41 19.18 13.43
C PHE A 222 0.08 20.26 14.47
N ALA A 223 -1.19 20.67 14.55
CA ALA A 223 -1.62 21.77 15.41
C ALA A 223 -1.37 21.47 16.89
N ALA A 224 -1.64 20.24 17.32
CA ALA A 224 -1.44 19.82 18.70
C ALA A 224 0.06 19.67 19.04
N SER A 225 0.91 19.27 18.07
CA SER A 225 2.37 19.30 18.25
C SER A 225 2.90 20.72 18.40
N VAL A 226 2.43 21.66 17.56
CA VAL A 226 2.79 23.08 17.68
C VAL A 226 2.33 23.65 19.01
N ALA A 227 1.11 23.34 19.44
CA ALA A 227 0.54 23.79 20.71
C ALA A 227 1.26 23.20 21.94
N ALA A 228 1.77 21.97 21.83
CA ALA A 228 2.58 21.37 22.89
C ALA A 228 3.86 22.18 23.12
N GLY A 229 4.44 22.76 22.07
CA GLY A 229 5.71 23.49 22.13
C GLY A 229 6.89 22.56 22.43
N THR A 230 8.08 23.12 22.57
CA THR A 230 9.34 22.36 22.65
C THR A 230 9.69 21.88 24.06
N GLN A 231 8.73 21.63 24.96
CA GLN A 231 8.84 21.47 26.44
C GLN A 231 10.09 20.69 26.96
N GLY A 232 11.28 21.27 26.89
CA GLY A 232 12.54 20.59 27.21
C GLY A 232 12.98 19.52 26.20
N ALA A 233 12.50 19.56 24.96
CA ALA A 233 12.85 18.61 23.91
C ALA A 233 14.37 18.60 23.62
N SER A 234 14.97 17.40 23.60
CA SER A 234 16.35 17.20 23.16
C SER A 234 16.39 16.66 21.73
N TYR A 235 17.30 17.20 20.93
CA TYR A 235 17.54 16.78 19.54
C TYR A 235 18.85 15.99 19.38
N GLU A 236 19.44 15.57 20.50
CA GLU A 236 20.51 14.58 20.50
C GLU A 236 19.97 13.23 20.03
N LEU A 237 20.86 12.33 19.60
CA LEU A 237 20.49 10.95 19.31
C LEU A 237 19.75 10.33 20.50
N ARG A 238 18.80 9.44 20.20
CA ARG A 238 18.02 8.74 21.23
C ARG A 238 18.95 8.06 22.24
N ARG A 239 18.58 8.12 23.52
CA ARG A 239 19.37 7.56 24.63
C ARG A 239 19.24 6.04 24.70
N GLU A 240 19.76 5.39 23.67
CA GLU A 240 19.75 3.94 23.48
C GLU A 240 21.20 3.44 23.27
N SER A 241 21.41 2.13 23.27
CA SER A 241 22.71 1.57 22.90
C SER A 241 23.07 1.94 21.46
N LYS A 242 24.37 1.98 21.13
CA LYS A 242 24.82 2.29 19.76
C LYS A 242 24.19 1.37 18.71
N ALA A 243 24.01 0.09 19.04
CA ALA A 243 23.38 -0.87 18.15
C ALA A 243 21.92 -0.50 17.88
N LEU A 244 21.14 -0.19 18.92
CA LEU A 244 19.74 0.24 18.80
C LEU A 244 19.60 1.52 17.99
N GLN A 245 20.49 2.50 18.18
CA GLN A 245 20.48 3.72 17.39
C GLN A 245 20.70 3.45 15.89
N ILE A 246 21.62 2.55 15.54
CA ILE A 246 21.91 2.19 14.14
C ILE A 246 20.74 1.44 13.52
N PHE A 247 20.23 0.39 14.17
CA PHE A 247 19.12 -0.40 13.64
C PHE A 247 17.81 0.38 13.62
N GLY A 248 17.58 1.28 14.57
CA GLY A 248 16.48 2.22 14.55
C GLY A 248 16.59 3.24 13.41
N ALA A 249 17.78 3.76 13.11
CA ALA A 249 18.00 4.62 11.94
C ALA A 249 17.75 3.87 10.62
N PHE A 250 18.13 2.59 10.54
CA PHE A 250 17.79 1.76 9.40
C PHE A 250 16.28 1.57 9.27
N ASN A 251 15.59 1.18 10.35
CA ASN A 251 14.13 1.06 10.36
C ASN A 251 13.44 2.37 9.94
N ALA A 252 13.94 3.51 10.41
CA ALA A 252 13.43 4.84 10.07
C ALA A 252 13.47 5.14 8.56
N LEU A 253 14.48 4.65 7.81
CA LEU A 253 14.48 4.75 6.35
C LEU A 253 13.29 4.00 5.74
N GLY A 254 12.99 2.81 6.26
CA GLY A 254 11.81 2.03 5.91
C GLY A 254 10.52 2.77 6.21
N THR A 255 10.43 3.41 7.37
CA THR A 255 9.27 4.21 7.80
C THR A 255 9.03 5.41 6.88
N VAL A 256 10.09 6.09 6.43
CA VAL A 256 9.96 7.16 5.43
C VAL A 256 9.45 6.60 4.10
N MET A 257 10.00 5.48 3.61
CA MET A 257 9.53 4.84 2.38
C MET A 257 8.08 4.34 2.48
N PHE A 258 7.66 3.86 3.65
CA PHE A 258 6.30 3.41 3.91
C PHE A 258 5.27 4.52 3.66
N ALA A 259 5.63 5.77 3.97
CA ALA A 259 4.73 6.90 3.81
C ALA A 259 4.33 7.20 2.34
N PHE A 260 4.96 6.53 1.36
CA PHE A 260 4.75 6.73 -0.08
C PHE A 260 4.22 5.49 -0.81
N GLY A 261 3.26 4.77 -0.23
CA GLY A 261 2.83 3.46 -0.74
C GLY A 261 1.88 3.40 -1.94
N GLY A 262 1.52 4.54 -2.55
CA GLY A 262 0.46 4.63 -3.56
C GLY A 262 0.71 3.85 -4.87
N HIS A 263 1.96 3.51 -5.18
CA HIS A 263 2.34 2.86 -6.44
C HIS A 263 1.74 1.47 -6.63
N ALA A 264 1.45 0.76 -5.53
CA ALA A 264 0.93 -0.61 -5.56
C ALA A 264 -0.47 -0.74 -6.21
N ILE A 265 -1.21 0.37 -6.31
CA ILE A 265 -2.56 0.44 -6.88
C ILE A 265 -2.69 1.54 -7.95
N LEU A 266 -1.58 2.15 -8.37
CA LEU A 266 -1.59 3.35 -9.20
C LEU A 266 -2.22 3.11 -10.57
N LEU A 267 -1.90 1.98 -11.21
CA LEU A 267 -2.44 1.63 -12.53
C LEU A 267 -3.92 1.24 -12.45
N GLU A 268 -4.32 0.60 -11.36
CA GLU A 268 -5.70 0.24 -11.08
C GLU A 268 -6.56 1.51 -10.91
N VAL A 269 -6.04 2.54 -10.23
CA VAL A 269 -6.69 3.87 -10.13
C VAL A 269 -6.72 4.57 -11.50
N GLN A 270 -5.64 4.51 -12.28
CA GLN A 270 -5.61 5.11 -13.61
C GLN A 270 -6.56 4.39 -14.59
N ALA A 271 -6.81 3.09 -14.40
CA ALA A 271 -7.71 2.30 -15.21
C ALA A 271 -9.15 2.82 -15.19
N THR A 272 -9.61 3.39 -14.06
CA THR A 272 -11.00 3.85 -13.88
C THR A 272 -11.32 5.21 -14.53
N MET A 273 -10.29 5.94 -14.99
CA MET A 273 -10.42 7.31 -15.52
C MET A 273 -11.11 7.40 -16.87
N GLN A 274 -12.04 8.36 -16.98
CA GLN A 274 -12.70 8.74 -18.24
C GLN A 274 -11.73 9.18 -19.35
N MET A 275 -12.12 8.91 -20.60
CA MET A 275 -11.62 9.58 -21.80
C MET A 275 -12.79 10.28 -22.52
N PRO A 276 -12.62 11.50 -23.08
CA PRO A 276 -11.53 12.49 -22.94
C PRO A 276 -11.65 13.39 -21.69
N PRO A 277 -10.58 14.10 -21.24
CA PRO A 277 -9.23 14.27 -21.85
C PRO A 277 -8.27 13.08 -21.64
N SER A 278 -7.03 13.17 -22.14
CA SER A 278 -6.00 12.10 -22.07
C SER A 278 -5.89 11.51 -20.65
N PRO A 279 -5.94 10.17 -20.49
CA PRO A 279 -5.82 9.50 -19.20
C PRO A 279 -4.56 9.89 -18.43
N LEU A 280 -3.43 10.03 -19.12
CA LEU A 280 -2.16 10.45 -18.50
C LEU A 280 -2.25 11.86 -17.91
N LEU A 281 -2.86 12.81 -18.63
CA LEU A 281 -2.98 14.18 -18.13
C LEU A 281 -3.91 14.24 -16.92
N SER A 282 -5.03 13.53 -16.96
CA SER A 282 -5.96 13.40 -15.83
C SER A 282 -5.25 12.76 -14.63
N MET A 283 -4.47 11.71 -14.86
CA MET A 283 -3.68 11.03 -13.84
C MET A 283 -2.63 11.93 -13.22
N MET A 284 -1.87 12.68 -14.03
CA MET A 284 -0.85 13.58 -13.53
C MET A 284 -1.44 14.77 -12.77
N ARG A 285 -2.61 15.28 -13.16
CA ARG A 285 -3.34 16.26 -12.33
C ARG A 285 -3.70 15.65 -10.98
N GLY A 286 -4.26 14.44 -10.99
CA GLY A 286 -4.61 13.70 -9.79
C GLY A 286 -3.42 13.51 -8.84
N LEU A 287 -2.31 13.03 -9.39
CA LEU A 287 -1.06 12.75 -8.69
C LEU A 287 -0.41 14.03 -8.15
N CYS A 288 -0.26 15.08 -8.96
CA CYS A 288 0.30 16.35 -8.50
C CYS A 288 -0.53 16.99 -7.38
N SER A 289 -1.86 16.95 -7.48
CA SER A 289 -2.75 17.41 -6.41
C SER A 289 -2.56 16.59 -5.13
N ALA A 290 -2.47 15.25 -5.24
CA ALA A 290 -2.25 14.39 -4.09
C ALA A 290 -0.89 14.65 -3.42
N TYR A 291 0.18 14.86 -4.20
CA TYR A 291 1.49 15.20 -3.65
C TYR A 291 1.53 16.61 -3.05
N GLY A 292 0.71 17.55 -3.55
CA GLY A 292 0.47 18.82 -2.88
C GLY A 292 -0.10 18.62 -1.46
N VAL A 293 -1.07 17.72 -1.31
CA VAL A 293 -1.62 17.33 0.01
C VAL A 293 -0.55 16.64 0.88
N VAL A 294 0.28 15.77 0.30
CA VAL A 294 1.40 15.14 1.00
C VAL A 294 2.36 16.18 1.55
N LEU A 295 2.75 17.20 0.77
CA LEU A 295 3.67 18.24 1.22
C LEU A 295 3.11 19.01 2.42
N ILE A 296 1.83 19.40 2.38
CA ILE A 296 1.18 20.15 3.48
C ILE A 296 0.85 19.29 4.70
N ALA A 297 0.76 17.97 4.56
CA ALA A 297 0.51 17.07 5.68
C ALA A 297 1.83 16.58 6.30
N TYR A 298 2.76 16.05 5.49
CA TYR A 298 3.91 15.30 5.96
C TYR A 298 4.99 16.19 6.55
N PHE A 299 5.37 17.26 5.84
CA PHE A 299 6.43 18.14 6.30
C PHE A 299 6.04 18.86 7.60
N PRO A 300 4.84 19.44 7.73
CA PRO A 300 4.42 20.07 8.98
C PRO A 300 4.29 19.07 10.13
N VAL A 301 3.68 17.90 9.94
CA VAL A 301 3.56 16.90 11.02
C VAL A 301 4.94 16.39 11.44
N ALA A 302 5.80 16.00 10.49
CA ALA A 302 7.15 15.50 10.78
C ALA A 302 7.98 16.53 11.54
N SER A 303 8.03 17.77 11.05
CA SER A 303 8.82 18.83 11.67
C SER A 303 8.24 19.32 13.00
N ALA A 304 6.93 19.58 13.09
CA ALA A 304 6.32 20.05 14.33
C ALA A 304 6.32 18.97 15.42
N GLY A 305 6.04 17.71 15.07
CA GLY A 305 6.11 16.59 16.00
C GLY A 305 7.52 16.38 16.52
N TYR A 306 8.53 16.41 15.64
CA TYR A 306 9.92 16.26 16.08
C TYR A 306 10.40 17.49 16.86
N ALA A 307 9.98 18.71 16.51
CA ALA A 307 10.26 19.91 17.29
C ALA A 307 9.66 19.83 18.71
N ALA A 308 8.44 19.34 18.83
CA ALA A 308 7.76 19.28 20.12
C ALA A 308 8.38 18.24 21.07
N PHE A 309 8.73 17.07 20.54
CA PHE A 309 9.07 15.89 21.35
C PHE A 309 10.52 15.43 21.24
N GLY A 310 11.26 15.87 20.23
CA GLY A 310 12.66 15.52 20.03
C GLY A 310 12.90 14.00 20.03
N ASN A 311 13.93 13.58 20.76
CA ASN A 311 14.39 12.18 20.81
C ASN A 311 13.56 11.25 21.70
N VAL A 312 12.47 11.73 22.31
CA VAL A 312 11.54 10.91 23.10
C VAL A 312 10.18 10.74 22.43
N VAL A 313 10.02 11.25 21.21
CA VAL A 313 8.78 11.06 20.43
C VAL A 313 8.46 9.57 20.29
N SER A 314 7.18 9.25 20.43
CA SER A 314 6.63 7.91 20.28
C SER A 314 6.52 7.52 18.80
N PRO A 315 6.50 6.21 18.47
CA PRO A 315 6.31 5.74 17.09
C PRO A 315 5.07 6.30 16.40
N ASP A 316 4.00 6.57 17.16
CA ASP A 316 2.86 7.38 16.74
C ASP A 316 2.86 8.70 17.52
N VAL A 317 2.98 9.83 16.80
CA VAL A 317 3.02 11.17 17.40
C VAL A 317 1.75 11.51 18.19
N LEU A 318 0.59 10.93 17.87
CA LEU A 318 -0.65 11.14 18.63
C LEU A 318 -0.56 10.57 20.05
N LEU A 319 0.33 9.60 20.30
CA LEU A 319 0.61 9.09 21.64
C LEU A 319 1.57 9.99 22.44
N SER A 320 2.33 10.85 21.76
CA SER A 320 3.21 11.84 22.41
C SER A 320 2.44 13.09 22.87
N VAL A 321 1.40 13.48 22.13
CA VAL A 321 0.56 14.61 22.49
C VAL A 321 -0.49 14.21 23.53
N ARG A 322 -0.51 14.88 24.68
CA ARG A 322 -1.44 14.53 25.79
C ARG A 322 -2.64 15.46 25.93
N ARG A 323 -2.62 16.67 25.37
CA ARG A 323 -3.69 17.66 25.56
C ARG A 323 -4.03 18.47 24.30
N PRO A 324 -5.30 18.89 24.15
CA PRO A 324 -6.46 18.49 24.97
C PRO A 324 -6.91 17.04 24.65
N GLU A 325 -7.25 16.27 25.68
CA GLU A 325 -7.48 14.80 25.57
C GLU A 325 -8.59 14.44 24.58
N TRP A 326 -9.70 15.20 24.57
CA TRP A 326 -10.81 14.96 23.65
C TRP A 326 -10.41 15.10 22.18
N LEU A 327 -9.49 16.02 21.87
CA LEU A 327 -9.03 16.26 20.50
C LEU A 327 -8.10 15.14 20.02
N ILE A 328 -7.28 14.61 20.92
CA ILE A 328 -6.41 13.46 20.64
C ILE A 328 -7.24 12.18 20.50
N SER A 329 -8.28 12.00 21.33
CA SER A 329 -9.27 10.93 21.15
C SER A 329 -9.96 11.04 19.80
N LEU A 330 -10.39 12.23 19.40
CA LEU A 330 -11.02 12.46 18.10
C LEU A 330 -10.06 12.11 16.95
N ALA A 331 -8.79 12.52 17.03
CA ALA A 331 -7.79 12.18 16.02
C ALA A 331 -7.57 10.65 15.91
N ASN A 332 -7.45 9.94 17.04
CA ASN A 332 -7.33 8.49 17.04
C ASN A 332 -8.59 7.81 16.44
N PHE A 333 -9.79 8.32 16.72
CA PHE A 333 -11.01 7.82 16.09
C PHE A 333 -11.01 8.05 14.56
N MET A 334 -10.55 9.21 14.09
CA MET A 334 -10.36 9.49 12.67
C MET A 334 -9.35 8.53 12.02
N VAL A 335 -8.26 8.19 12.72
CA VAL A 335 -7.30 7.17 12.27
C VAL A 335 -8.01 5.83 12.06
N VAL A 336 -8.84 5.38 13.00
CA VAL A 336 -9.60 4.12 12.87
C VAL A 336 -10.48 4.13 11.61
N VAL A 337 -11.23 5.20 11.38
CA VAL A 337 -12.10 5.33 10.19
C VAL A 337 -11.28 5.34 8.89
N HIS A 338 -10.16 6.06 8.88
CA HIS A 338 -9.23 6.05 7.74
C HIS A 338 -8.68 4.65 7.47
N LEU A 339 -8.23 3.95 8.51
CA LEU A 339 -7.63 2.61 8.39
C LEU A 339 -8.66 1.58 7.91
N ALA A 340 -9.92 1.69 8.32
CA ALA A 340 -10.99 0.87 7.78
C ALA A 340 -11.17 1.09 6.27
N ALA A 341 -11.21 2.36 5.84
CA ALA A 341 -11.30 2.70 4.42
C ALA A 341 -10.10 2.18 3.61
N SER A 342 -8.88 2.42 4.10
CA SER A 342 -7.64 1.98 3.46
C SER A 342 -7.52 0.47 3.41
N PHE A 343 -7.91 -0.26 4.48
CA PHE A 343 -7.95 -1.72 4.48
C PHE A 343 -8.78 -2.24 3.32
N GLN A 344 -9.97 -1.68 3.08
CA GLN A 344 -10.81 -2.09 1.97
C GLN A 344 -10.14 -1.85 0.61
N VAL A 345 -9.55 -0.67 0.39
CA VAL A 345 -8.84 -0.36 -0.87
C VAL A 345 -7.74 -1.37 -1.18
N PHE A 346 -6.91 -1.74 -0.18
CA PHE A 346 -5.80 -2.66 -0.39
C PHE A 346 -6.20 -4.15 -0.33
N ALA A 347 -7.32 -4.51 0.28
CA ALA A 347 -7.78 -5.90 0.34
C ALA A 347 -8.47 -6.37 -0.95
N GLN A 348 -9.13 -5.47 -1.70
CA GLN A 348 -9.89 -5.85 -2.91
C GLN A 348 -9.05 -6.61 -3.96
N PRO A 349 -7.81 -6.22 -4.31
CA PRO A 349 -7.01 -6.99 -5.28
C PRO A 349 -6.70 -8.43 -4.83
N ILE A 350 -6.56 -8.66 -3.52
CA ILE A 350 -6.43 -10.00 -2.94
C ILE A 350 -7.72 -10.79 -3.13
N PHE A 351 -8.86 -10.18 -2.79
CA PHE A 351 -10.17 -10.82 -2.93
C PHE A 351 -10.45 -11.21 -4.38
N GLU A 352 -10.29 -10.29 -5.33
CA GLU A 352 -10.49 -10.57 -6.75
C GLU A 352 -9.62 -11.73 -7.24
N THR A 353 -8.35 -11.76 -6.84
CA THR A 353 -7.42 -12.78 -7.30
C THR A 353 -7.71 -14.14 -6.69
N ALA A 354 -7.95 -14.20 -5.37
CA ALA A 354 -8.28 -15.44 -4.67
C ALA A 354 -9.62 -16.02 -5.15
N GLU A 355 -10.65 -15.19 -5.28
CA GLU A 355 -11.95 -15.59 -5.83
C GLU A 355 -11.83 -16.06 -7.29
N GLY A 356 -10.97 -15.41 -8.08
CA GLY A 356 -10.69 -15.78 -9.47
C GLY A 356 -10.03 -17.15 -9.61
N TRP A 357 -9.03 -17.46 -8.77
CA TRP A 357 -8.35 -18.77 -8.76
C TRP A 357 -9.28 -19.92 -8.35
N ILE A 358 -10.14 -19.69 -7.37
CA ILE A 358 -11.10 -20.73 -6.95
C ILE A 358 -12.15 -20.95 -8.04
N ARG A 359 -12.57 -19.90 -8.74
CA ARG A 359 -13.50 -20.03 -9.87
C ARG A 359 -12.90 -20.80 -11.04
N SER A 360 -11.61 -20.59 -11.35
CA SER A 360 -10.94 -21.27 -12.46
C SER A 360 -10.56 -22.73 -12.15
N GLY A 361 -10.31 -23.08 -10.88
CA GLY A 361 -9.83 -24.41 -10.48
C GLY A 361 -10.85 -25.55 -10.46
N LYS A 362 -12.06 -25.37 -11.03
CA LYS A 362 -13.16 -26.37 -11.01
C LYS A 362 -13.47 -26.95 -9.62
N TYR A 363 -13.24 -26.19 -8.54
CA TYR A 363 -13.53 -26.64 -7.18
C TYR A 363 -15.04 -26.74 -6.94
N ARG A 364 -15.50 -27.65 -6.06
CA ARG A 364 -16.92 -27.73 -5.66
C ARG A 364 -17.47 -26.40 -5.13
N LEU A 365 -16.61 -25.59 -4.53
CA LEU A 365 -16.94 -24.27 -3.99
C LEU A 365 -17.21 -23.22 -5.09
N ALA A 366 -16.73 -23.44 -6.33
CA ALA A 366 -17.01 -22.57 -7.47
C ALA A 366 -18.50 -22.48 -7.80
N ASN A 367 -19.28 -23.52 -7.43
CA ASN A 367 -20.74 -23.55 -7.61
C ASN A 367 -21.51 -22.76 -6.52
N ARG A 368 -20.82 -22.20 -5.52
CA ARG A 368 -21.41 -21.39 -4.44
C ARG A 368 -20.65 -20.06 -4.28
N PRO A 369 -20.80 -19.11 -5.21
CA PRO A 369 -20.00 -17.89 -5.26
C PRO A 369 -20.12 -17.03 -3.99
N THR A 370 -21.31 -16.93 -3.39
CA THR A 370 -21.53 -16.17 -2.15
C THR A 370 -20.82 -16.79 -0.96
N LEU A 371 -20.91 -18.11 -0.79
CA LEU A 371 -20.23 -18.82 0.31
C LEU A 371 -18.71 -18.74 0.16
N MET A 372 -18.21 -18.90 -1.07
CA MET A 372 -16.79 -18.74 -1.39
C MET A 372 -16.29 -17.35 -1.03
N ARG A 373 -17.02 -16.30 -1.43
CA ARG A 373 -16.69 -14.90 -1.11
C ARG A 373 -16.58 -14.71 0.41
N VAL A 374 -17.60 -15.11 1.15
CA VAL A 374 -17.61 -14.97 2.62
C VAL A 374 -16.41 -15.70 3.23
N LEU A 375 -16.16 -16.95 2.84
CA LEU A 375 -15.05 -17.74 3.41
C LEU A 375 -13.69 -17.12 3.12
N VAL A 376 -13.41 -16.74 1.88
CA VAL A 376 -12.12 -16.13 1.48
C VAL A 376 -11.91 -14.84 2.25
N ARG A 377 -12.89 -13.94 2.25
CA ARG A 377 -12.75 -12.62 2.87
C ARG A 377 -12.68 -12.69 4.39
N CYS A 378 -13.51 -13.53 5.03
CA CYS A 378 -13.42 -13.76 6.47
C CYS A 378 -12.10 -14.42 6.88
N SER A 379 -11.58 -15.37 6.08
CA SER A 379 -10.29 -15.99 6.36
C SER A 379 -9.15 -14.97 6.26
N TYR A 380 -9.19 -14.08 5.28
CA TYR A 380 -8.19 -13.03 5.13
C TYR A 380 -8.17 -12.08 6.34
N VAL A 381 -9.34 -11.55 6.74
CA VAL A 381 -9.46 -10.67 7.91
C VAL A 381 -9.02 -11.38 9.20
N ALA A 382 -9.38 -12.65 9.37
CA ALA A 382 -8.98 -13.43 10.54
C ALA A 382 -7.46 -13.66 10.60
N LEU A 383 -6.83 -13.97 9.46
CA LEU A 383 -5.38 -14.17 9.36
C LEU A 383 -4.61 -12.87 9.61
N THR A 384 -5.08 -11.74 9.06
CA THR A 384 -4.44 -10.43 9.30
C THR A 384 -4.62 -9.97 10.74
N CYS A 385 -5.79 -10.23 11.35
CA CYS A 385 -6.01 -10.00 12.78
C CYS A 385 -5.06 -10.83 13.65
N PHE A 386 -4.93 -12.12 13.35
CA PHE A 386 -4.03 -13.00 14.09
C PHE A 386 -2.58 -12.52 14.01
N ALA A 387 -2.10 -12.18 12.81
CA ALA A 387 -0.76 -11.63 12.64
C ALA A 387 -0.57 -10.27 13.35
N ALA A 388 -1.57 -9.39 13.32
CA ALA A 388 -1.54 -8.10 14.02
C ALA A 388 -1.47 -8.24 15.55
N ILE A 389 -2.07 -9.29 16.11
CA ILE A 389 -1.96 -9.62 17.54
C ILE A 389 -0.54 -10.12 17.88
N LEU A 390 0.09 -10.88 16.99
CA LEU A 390 1.43 -11.42 17.23
C LEU A 390 2.55 -10.37 17.13
N ILE A 391 2.38 -9.36 16.27
CA ILE A 391 3.42 -8.35 15.98
C ILE A 391 2.81 -6.94 16.07
N PRO A 392 2.38 -6.46 17.24
CA PRO A 392 1.71 -5.15 17.37
C PRO A 392 2.69 -3.97 17.44
N PHE A 393 3.84 -4.05 16.76
CA PHE A 393 4.89 -3.04 16.82
C PHE A 393 4.75 -2.05 15.67
N PHE A 394 3.96 -0.98 15.89
CA PHE A 394 3.62 0.00 14.85
C PHE A 394 4.83 0.51 14.07
N GLY A 395 5.83 1.09 14.75
CA GLY A 395 7.02 1.64 14.10
C GLY A 395 7.80 0.59 13.30
N ASP A 396 7.92 -0.63 13.84
CA ASP A 396 8.73 -1.66 13.20
C ASP A 396 8.02 -2.30 12.00
N LEU A 397 6.71 -2.51 12.09
CA LEU A 397 5.88 -2.97 10.96
C LEU A 397 5.96 -1.98 9.79
N MET A 398 5.93 -0.68 10.07
CA MET A 398 6.02 0.38 9.06
C MET A 398 7.36 0.28 8.32
N GLY A 399 8.47 0.18 9.06
CA GLY A 399 9.78 -0.01 8.45
C GLY A 399 9.90 -1.32 7.65
N LEU A 400 9.29 -2.41 8.12
CA LEU A 400 9.32 -3.70 7.43
C LEU A 400 8.52 -3.69 6.12
N VAL A 401 7.27 -3.21 6.15
CA VAL A 401 6.42 -3.11 4.96
C VAL A 401 6.98 -2.09 3.98
N GLY A 402 7.52 -0.98 4.50
CA GLY A 402 8.21 0.05 3.74
C GLY A 402 9.42 -0.49 2.98
N SER A 403 10.21 -1.36 3.60
CA SER A 403 11.46 -1.89 3.05
C SER A 403 11.29 -3.11 2.12
N ILE A 404 10.47 -4.09 2.50
CA ILE A 404 10.34 -5.33 1.71
C ILE A 404 9.31 -5.18 0.59
N GLY A 405 8.25 -4.41 0.83
CA GLY A 405 7.13 -4.31 -0.09
C GLY A 405 7.13 -3.02 -0.90
N LEU A 406 7.01 -1.89 -0.21
CA LEU A 406 6.80 -0.60 -0.86
C LEU A 406 8.06 -0.09 -1.56
N MET A 407 9.24 -0.30 -0.98
CA MET A 407 10.52 0.10 -1.58
C MET A 407 10.68 -0.43 -3.01
N PRO A 408 10.57 -1.75 -3.28
CA PRO A 408 10.75 -2.24 -4.64
C PRO A 408 9.65 -1.77 -5.60
N LEU A 409 8.38 -1.77 -5.17
CA LEU A 409 7.26 -1.33 -6.02
C LEU A 409 7.28 0.17 -6.35
N THR A 410 7.86 0.98 -5.48
CA THR A 410 7.84 2.45 -5.62
C THR A 410 9.14 2.95 -6.25
N PHE A 411 10.29 2.43 -5.83
CA PHE A 411 11.59 3.03 -6.15
C PHE A 411 12.50 2.19 -7.04
N LEU A 412 12.25 0.87 -7.20
CA LEU A 412 13.11 0.01 -8.05
C LEU A 412 12.42 -0.40 -9.34
N ILE A 413 11.19 -0.89 -9.24
CA ILE A 413 10.49 -1.49 -10.37
C ILE A 413 10.07 -0.43 -11.40
N PRO A 414 9.52 0.75 -11.05
CA PRO A 414 9.19 1.76 -12.06
C PRO A 414 10.41 2.23 -12.87
N PRO A 415 11.56 2.57 -12.26
CA PRO A 415 12.79 2.84 -13.02
C PRO A 415 13.24 1.68 -13.90
N ALA A 416 13.17 0.44 -13.42
CA ALA A 416 13.55 -0.74 -14.20
C ALA A 416 12.64 -0.95 -15.42
N LEU A 417 11.33 -0.79 -15.25
CA LEU A 417 10.36 -0.83 -16.35
C LEU A 417 10.60 0.31 -17.34
N TRP A 418 10.88 1.51 -16.84
CA TRP A 418 11.18 2.68 -17.65
C TRP A 418 12.42 2.48 -18.51
N ILE A 419 13.52 2.02 -17.92
CA ILE A 419 14.76 1.72 -18.66
C ILE A 419 14.49 0.70 -19.76
N LYS A 420 13.74 -0.36 -19.45
CA LYS A 420 13.45 -1.43 -20.41
C LYS A 420 12.50 -1.00 -21.54
N ALA A 421 11.52 -0.15 -21.24
CA ALA A 421 10.48 0.24 -22.20
C ALA A 421 10.87 1.46 -23.06
N ARG A 422 11.62 2.41 -22.49
CA ARG A 422 11.97 3.68 -23.14
C ARG A 422 13.42 3.78 -23.59
N GLU A 423 14.29 2.89 -23.10
CA GLU A 423 15.73 2.87 -23.41
C GLU A 423 16.40 4.26 -23.31
N PRO A 424 16.22 4.98 -22.18
CA PRO A 424 16.79 6.31 -22.00
C PRO A 424 18.32 6.27 -22.05
N ARG A 425 18.94 7.41 -22.37
CA ARG A 425 20.41 7.53 -22.47
C ARG A 425 20.92 8.74 -21.68
N GLY A 426 22.21 8.74 -21.37
CA GLY A 426 22.87 9.85 -20.68
C GLY A 426 22.36 10.02 -19.25
N VAL A 427 22.03 11.26 -18.86
CA VAL A 427 21.69 11.63 -17.47
C VAL A 427 20.47 10.87 -16.96
N GLU A 428 19.45 10.67 -17.78
CA GLU A 428 18.21 10.00 -17.36
C GLU A 428 18.45 8.52 -17.01
N LEU A 429 19.27 7.82 -17.79
CA LEU A 429 19.65 6.43 -17.49
C LEU A 429 20.40 6.35 -16.17
N TRP A 430 21.41 7.21 -15.97
CA TRP A 430 22.21 7.22 -14.76
C TRP A 430 21.40 7.63 -13.53
N LEU A 431 20.46 8.56 -13.66
CA LEU A 431 19.52 8.92 -12.59
C LEU A 431 18.72 7.69 -12.15
N ASN A 432 18.11 6.96 -13.09
CA ASN A 432 17.33 5.76 -12.77
C ASN A 432 18.18 4.67 -12.10
N ILE A 433 19.39 4.43 -12.59
CA ILE A 433 20.32 3.47 -11.98
C ILE A 433 20.72 3.92 -10.56
N ALA A 434 21.00 5.21 -10.35
CA ALA A 434 21.38 5.74 -9.04
C ALA A 434 20.22 5.65 -8.03
N LEU A 435 18.98 5.93 -8.47
CA LEU A 435 17.79 5.75 -7.65
C LEU A 435 17.61 4.29 -7.23
N MET A 436 17.68 3.35 -8.18
CA MET A 436 17.60 1.92 -7.89
C MET A 436 18.67 1.46 -6.91
N GLY A 437 19.92 1.88 -7.09
CA GLY A 437 21.02 1.54 -6.19
C GLY A 437 20.84 2.12 -4.79
N THR A 438 20.47 3.40 -4.69
CA THR A 438 20.30 4.10 -3.40
C THR A 438 19.15 3.50 -2.60
N TYR A 439 17.97 3.33 -3.20
CA TYR A 439 16.82 2.74 -2.52
C TYR A 439 16.96 1.24 -2.32
N GLY A 440 17.69 0.53 -3.18
CA GLY A 440 18.02 -0.87 -2.96
C GLY A 440 18.85 -1.08 -1.70
N VAL A 441 19.91 -0.28 -1.53
CA VAL A 441 20.73 -0.31 -0.30
C VAL A 441 19.91 0.13 0.92
N ALA A 442 19.19 1.26 0.82
CA ALA A 442 18.36 1.76 1.92
C ALA A 442 17.28 0.76 2.34
N GLY A 443 16.66 0.06 1.39
CA GLY A 443 15.67 -0.98 1.63
C GLY A 443 16.26 -2.21 2.32
N VAL A 444 17.43 -2.68 1.91
CA VAL A 444 18.11 -3.80 2.59
C VAL A 444 18.44 -3.43 4.04
N LEU A 445 19.02 -2.25 4.25
CA LEU A 445 19.32 -1.76 5.60
C LEU A 445 18.04 -1.66 6.43
N ALA A 446 16.99 -1.04 5.88
CA ALA A 446 15.71 -0.88 6.56
C ALA A 446 15.05 -2.22 6.93
N ALA A 447 15.13 -3.24 6.08
CA ALA A 447 14.65 -4.57 6.40
C ALA A 447 15.42 -5.17 7.58
N ILE A 448 16.76 -5.06 7.58
CA ILE A 448 17.60 -5.52 8.70
C ILE A 448 17.23 -4.81 9.99
N GLY A 449 17.11 -3.48 9.98
CA GLY A 449 16.74 -2.68 11.15
C GLY A 449 15.36 -3.05 11.70
N SER A 450 14.37 -3.21 10.80
CA SER A 450 13.00 -3.58 11.18
C SER A 450 12.93 -4.98 11.78
N ILE A 451 13.59 -5.97 11.16
CA ILE A 451 13.62 -7.34 11.69
C ILE A 451 14.32 -7.37 13.05
N HIS A 452 15.46 -6.68 13.20
CA HIS A 452 16.17 -6.59 14.47
C HIS A 452 15.27 -6.02 15.57
N ASN A 453 14.59 -4.90 15.32
CA ASN A 453 13.71 -4.29 16.30
C ASN A 453 12.49 -5.18 16.62
N ILE A 454 11.86 -5.81 15.63
CA ILE A 454 10.76 -6.76 15.86
C ILE A 454 11.22 -7.91 16.76
N VAL A 455 12.40 -8.49 16.50
CA VAL A 455 12.92 -9.59 17.32
C VAL A 455 13.16 -9.14 18.76
N LEU A 456 13.71 -7.93 18.96
CA LEU A 456 13.92 -7.39 20.29
C LEU A 456 12.60 -7.12 21.03
N HIS A 457 11.67 -6.40 20.42
CA HIS A 457 10.38 -6.09 21.05
C HIS A 457 9.51 -7.34 21.24
N ALA A 458 9.64 -8.36 20.38
CA ALA A 458 8.96 -9.64 20.55
C ALA A 458 9.42 -10.40 21.79
N ASN A 459 10.69 -10.26 22.22
CA ASN A 459 11.19 -10.90 23.44
C ASN A 459 10.59 -10.28 24.71
N GLU A 460 10.12 -9.04 24.65
CA GLU A 460 9.51 -8.30 25.76
C GLU A 460 7.98 -8.36 25.73
N TYR A 461 7.39 -8.85 24.64
CA TYR A 461 5.95 -8.82 24.40
C TYR A 461 5.24 -10.06 24.96
N HIS A 462 4.24 -9.81 25.81
CA HIS A 462 3.34 -10.83 26.35
C HIS A 462 1.90 -10.56 25.91
N ALA A 463 1.42 -11.30 24.91
CA ALA A 463 0.16 -11.00 24.23
C ALA A 463 -1.11 -11.10 25.09
N LEU A 464 -1.09 -11.89 26.18
CA LEU A 464 -2.27 -12.25 26.98
C LEU A 464 -2.13 -11.95 28.48
N SER A 465 -1.10 -11.20 28.88
CA SER A 465 -0.93 -10.68 30.25
C SER A 465 -1.37 -9.22 30.31
#